data_AF-A0A6V7VU98-F1
#
_entry.id   AF-A0A6V7VU98-F1
#
_cell.length_a   1.000
_cell.length_b   1.000
_cell.length_c   1.000
_cell.angle_alpha   90.00
_cell.angle_beta   90.00
_cell.angle_gamma   90.00
#
_symmetry.space_group_name_H-M   'P 1'
#
loop_
_entity.id
_entity.type
_entity.pdbx_description
1 polymer ?
#
loop_
_entity_poly.entity_id
_entity_poly.type
_entity_poly.pdbx_seq_one_letter_code
_entity_poly.pdbx_strand_id
1 'polypeptide(L)'
;MVIGPVGYITFTGMLSVEEEKAEIAKELTGKKVIFLRNHGFACCGTTVEEALHLAYHTLNACKAQISALSGGLKNIILPGKEEINKTYELAKHGANGMNRVAANKNGDKWCTL
;
A
#
# COMPACT_ATOMS: atom_id res chain seq x y z
N MET A 1 -1.42 8.41 -2.96
CA MET A 1 -2.07 7.25 -2.33
C MET A 1 -1.00 6.46 -1.60
N VAL A 2 -1.00 6.48 -0.27
CA VAL A 2 0.04 5.85 0.55
C VAL A 2 -0.65 5.10 1.69
N ILE A 3 -0.49 3.78 1.73
CA ILE A 3 -1.13 2.90 2.74
C ILE A 3 -0.17 2.48 3.88
N GLY A 4 1.12 2.85 3.75
CA GLY A 4 2.16 2.52 4.72
C GLY A 4 2.57 1.04 4.71
N PRO A 5 3.26 0.57 5.77
CA PRO A 5 3.67 -0.81 5.89
C PRO A 5 2.44 -1.72 6.04
N VAL A 6 2.48 -2.85 5.35
CA VAL A 6 1.40 -3.84 5.33
C VAL A 6 1.88 -5.17 5.91
N GLY A 7 1.01 -5.86 6.65
CA GLY A 7 1.25 -7.20 7.19
C GLY A 7 0.68 -8.29 6.29
N TYR A 8 1.14 -9.52 6.47
CA TYR A 8 0.63 -10.70 5.76
C TYR A 8 0.42 -11.84 6.71
N ILE A 9 -0.77 -12.44 6.69
CA ILE A 9 -1.15 -13.59 7.50
C ILE A 9 -1.52 -14.73 6.56
N THR A 10 -1.02 -15.92 6.83
CA THR A 10 -1.32 -17.12 6.05
C THR A 10 -2.17 -18.05 6.90
N PHE A 11 -3.46 -18.13 6.60
CA PHE A 11 -4.34 -19.04 7.31
C PHE A 11 -4.01 -20.49 6.90
N THR A 12 -3.57 -21.30 7.86
CA THR A 12 -3.21 -22.72 7.65
C THR A 12 -4.35 -23.68 7.97
N GLY A 13 -5.50 -23.19 8.44
CA GLY A 13 -6.68 -24.02 8.74
C GLY A 13 -6.63 -24.80 10.06
N MET A 14 -5.50 -24.78 10.76
CA MET A 14 -5.27 -25.57 11.98
C MET A 14 -5.19 -24.74 13.27
N LEU A 15 -5.28 -23.41 13.18
CA LEU A 15 -5.17 -22.52 14.34
C LEU A 15 -6.49 -22.49 15.12
N SER A 16 -6.40 -22.49 16.43
CA SER A 16 -7.49 -22.09 17.30
C SER A 16 -7.79 -20.59 17.14
N VAL A 17 -9.00 -20.18 17.51
CA VAL A 17 -9.43 -18.77 17.45
C VAL A 17 -8.49 -17.85 18.24
N GLU A 18 -7.91 -18.32 19.34
CA GLU A 18 -7.04 -17.49 20.18
C GLU A 18 -5.64 -17.33 19.57
N GLU A 19 -5.11 -18.38 18.93
CA GLU A 19 -3.85 -18.32 18.18
C GLU A 19 -3.97 -17.39 16.97
N GLU A 20 -5.10 -17.45 16.25
CA GLU A 20 -5.38 -16.57 15.12
C GLU A 20 -5.45 -15.10 15.55
N LYS A 21 -6.15 -14.80 16.65
CA LYS A 21 -6.19 -13.43 17.21
C LYS A 21 -4.79 -12.94 17.59
N ALA A 22 -3.96 -13.79 18.19
CA ALA A 22 -2.61 -13.44 18.56
C ALA A 22 -1.74 -13.12 17.33
N GLU A 23 -1.87 -13.90 16.25
CA GLU A 23 -1.17 -13.64 14.99
C GLU A 23 -1.63 -12.33 14.34
N ILE A 24 -2.94 -12.07 14.32
CA ILE A 24 -3.52 -10.81 13.83
C ILE A 24 -2.98 -9.62 14.65
N ALA A 25 -3.02 -9.70 15.98
CA ALA A 25 -2.53 -8.64 16.86
C ALA A 25 -1.03 -8.37 16.66
N LYS A 26 -0.24 -9.43 16.46
CA LYS A 26 1.18 -9.32 16.15
C LYS A 26 1.42 -8.59 14.83
N GLU A 27 0.71 -8.97 13.76
CA GLU A 27 0.90 -8.32 12.45
C GLU A 27 0.47 -6.86 12.43
N LEU A 28 -0.56 -6.50 13.20
CA LEU A 28 -1.03 -5.13 13.39
C LEU A 28 -0.12 -4.28 14.28
N THR A 29 0.88 -4.87 14.94
CA THR A 29 1.86 -4.10 15.72
C THR A 29 2.73 -3.27 14.76
N GLY A 30 2.50 -1.96 14.73
CA GLY A 30 3.21 -1.03 13.85
C GLY A 30 2.71 -1.01 12.40
N LYS A 31 1.61 -1.70 12.09
CA LYS A 31 1.00 -1.74 10.75
C LYS A 31 -0.51 -1.52 10.86
N LYS A 32 -1.11 -0.88 9.86
CA LYS A 32 -2.56 -0.59 9.84
C LYS A 32 -3.34 -1.36 8.79
N VAL A 33 -2.64 -2.06 7.89
CA VAL A 33 -3.23 -2.86 6.82
C VAL A 33 -2.63 -4.25 6.88
N ILE A 34 -3.46 -5.28 6.85
CA ILE A 34 -3.03 -6.67 6.80
C ILE A 34 -3.72 -7.37 5.63
N PHE A 35 -2.96 -8.19 4.90
CA PHE A 35 -3.49 -9.09 3.89
C PHE A 35 -3.64 -10.48 4.49
N LEU A 36 -4.87 -10.97 4.48
CA LEU A 36 -5.22 -12.33 4.84
C LEU A 36 -5.12 -13.16 3.56
N ARG A 37 -4.06 -13.96 3.42
CA ARG A 37 -3.83 -14.72 2.18
C ARG A 37 -5.07 -15.57 1.88
N ASN A 38 -5.53 -15.44 0.63
CA ASN A 38 -6.70 -16.15 0.09
C ASN A 38 -8.06 -15.74 0.69
N HIS A 39 -8.10 -14.72 1.56
CA HIS A 39 -9.33 -14.22 2.18
C HIS A 39 -9.62 -12.74 1.85
N GLY A 40 -8.58 -11.92 1.76
CA GLY A 40 -8.73 -10.49 1.47
C GLY A 40 -7.76 -9.64 2.27
N PHE A 41 -8.25 -8.51 2.78
CA PHE A 41 -7.47 -7.61 3.62
C PHE A 41 -8.34 -7.00 4.71
N ALA A 42 -7.71 -6.59 5.80
CA ALA A 42 -8.32 -5.82 6.88
C ALA A 42 -7.51 -4.55 7.13
N CYS A 43 -8.19 -3.46 7.46
CA CYS A 43 -7.58 -2.18 7.82
C CYS A 43 -8.05 -1.76 9.21
N CYS A 44 -7.16 -1.15 9.98
CA CYS A 44 -7.49 -0.54 11.26
C CYS A 44 -7.05 0.92 11.30
N GLY A 45 -7.71 1.71 12.13
CA GLY A 45 -7.39 3.12 12.34
C GLY A 45 -7.84 3.54 13.75
N THR A 46 -7.31 4.65 14.24
CA THR A 46 -7.75 5.23 15.51
C THR A 46 -9.14 5.84 15.41
N THR A 47 -9.59 6.13 14.18
CA THR A 47 -10.94 6.58 13.86
C THR A 47 -11.50 5.78 12.68
N VAL A 48 -12.82 5.82 12.50
CA VAL A 48 -13.50 5.16 11.38
C VAL A 48 -13.07 5.76 10.05
N GLU A 49 -12.87 7.07 10.00
CA GLU A 49 -12.41 7.79 8.82
C GLU A 49 -11.03 7.33 8.38
N GLU A 50 -10.11 7.13 9.33
CA GLU A 50 -8.78 6.61 9.02
C GLU A 50 -8.85 5.18 8.47
N ALA A 51 -9.60 4.29 9.12
CA ALA A 51 -9.76 2.91 8.66
C ALA A 51 -10.38 2.85 7.26
N LEU A 52 -11.39 3.67 6.99
CA LEU A 52 -12.03 3.76 5.67
C LEU A 52 -11.09 4.34 4.62
N HIS A 53 -10.32 5.38 4.95
CA HIS A 53 -9.31 5.95 4.07
C HIS A 53 -8.28 4.90 3.65
N LEU A 54 -7.75 4.13 4.62
CA LEU A 54 -6.82 3.04 4.36
C LEU A 54 -7.46 1.94 3.52
N ALA A 55 -8.70 1.55 3.81
CA ALA A 55 -9.40 0.52 3.04
C ALA A 55 -9.63 0.93 1.58
N TYR A 56 -10.09 2.16 1.35
CA TYR A 56 -10.30 2.72 0.01
C TYR A 56 -9.00 2.75 -0.80
N HIS A 57 -7.92 3.23 -0.19
CA HIS A 57 -6.62 3.31 -0.85
C HIS A 57 -5.96 1.95 -1.06
N THR A 58 -6.17 1.00 -0.15
CA THR A 58 -5.70 -0.39 -0.33
C THR A 58 -6.39 -1.03 -1.53
N LEU A 59 -7.72 -0.89 -1.66
CA LEU A 59 -8.46 -1.39 -2.80
C LEU A 59 -7.97 -0.79 -4.13
N ASN A 60 -7.75 0.53 -4.17
CA ASN A 60 -7.24 1.20 -5.36
C ASN A 60 -5.81 0.77 -5.71
N ALA A 61 -4.95 0.55 -4.71
CA ALA A 61 -3.61 0.02 -4.93
C ALA A 61 -3.67 -1.39 -5.55
N CYS A 62 -4.54 -2.27 -5.04
CA CYS A 62 -4.75 -3.60 -5.62
C CYS A 62 -5.25 -3.54 -7.07
N LYS A 63 -6.21 -2.64 -7.37
CA LYS A 63 -6.70 -2.43 -8.74
C LYS A 63 -5.57 -1.97 -9.67
N ALA A 64 -4.80 -0.97 -9.24
CA ALA A 64 -3.66 -0.47 -10.01
C ALA A 64 -2.61 -1.56 -10.24
N GLN A 65 -2.32 -2.38 -9.23
CA GLN A 65 -1.40 -3.51 -9.35
C GLN A 65 -1.88 -4.54 -10.37
N ILE A 66 -3.16 -4.94 -10.34
CA ILE A 66 -3.72 -5.88 -11.31
C ILE A 66 -3.66 -5.29 -12.73
N SER A 67 -4.03 -4.02 -12.90
CA SER A 67 -3.94 -3.33 -14.19
C SER A 67 -2.51 -3.26 -14.70
N ALA A 68 -1.53 -2.94 -13.85
CA ALA A 68 -0.13 -2.90 -14.23
C ALA A 68 0.40 -4.29 -14.62
N LEU A 69 0.01 -5.33 -13.88
CA LEU A 69 0.38 -6.72 -14.14
C LEU A 69 -0.17 -7.25 -15.48
N SER A 70 -1.25 -6.67 -16.01
CA SER A 70 -1.74 -7.02 -17.35
C SER A 70 -0.73 -6.72 -18.46
N GLY A 71 0.18 -5.75 -18.24
CA GLY A 71 1.29 -5.45 -19.14
C GLY A 71 2.46 -6.44 -19.06
N GLY A 72 2.42 -7.42 -18.15
CA GLY A 72 3.48 -8.39 -17.91
C GLY A 72 4.50 -7.91 -16.86
N LEU A 73 4.88 -8.81 -15.95
CA LEU A 73 5.72 -8.48 -14.79
C LEU A 73 7.09 -7.86 -15.18
N LYS A 74 7.66 -8.25 -16.32
CA LYS A 74 8.93 -7.72 -16.81
C LYS A 74 8.86 -6.28 -17.31
N ASN A 75 7.65 -5.78 -17.59
CA ASN A 75 7.41 -4.44 -18.12
C ASN A 75 7.02 -3.44 -17.02
N ILE A 76 6.99 -3.88 -15.75
CA ILE A 76 6.69 -3.01 -14.61
C ILE A 76 7.99 -2.40 -14.09
N ILE A 77 8.03 -1.08 -14.05
CA ILE A 77 9.10 -0.33 -13.41
C ILE A 77 8.72 -0.11 -11.94
N LEU A 78 9.50 -0.67 -11.03
CA LEU A 78 9.34 -0.46 -9.60
C LEU A 78 10.17 0.76 -9.17
N PRO A 79 9.61 1.67 -8.35
CA PRO A 79 10.40 2.75 -7.76
C PRO A 79 11.47 2.21 -6.82
N GLY A 80 12.57 2.94 -6.68
CA GLY A 80 13.61 2.62 -5.73
C GLY A 80 13.13 2.74 -4.28
N LYS A 81 13.85 2.07 -3.37
CA LYS A 81 13.49 2.05 -1.93
C LYS A 81 13.54 3.42 -1.28
N GLU A 82 14.47 4.27 -1.74
CA GLU A 82 14.63 5.63 -1.21
C GLU A 82 13.41 6.50 -1.58
N GLU A 83 12.97 6.43 -2.83
CA GLU A 83 11.81 7.16 -3.33
C GLU A 83 10.52 6.73 -2.65
N ILE A 84 10.36 5.42 -2.40
CA ILE A 84 9.24 4.88 -1.63
C ILE A 84 9.24 5.46 -0.22
N ASN A 85 10.38 5.43 0.49
CA ASN A 85 10.50 5.94 1.86
C ASN A 85 10.24 7.45 1.91
N LYS A 86 10.82 8.22 0.98
CA LYS A 86 10.61 9.67 0.90
C LYS A 86 9.14 10.00 0.67
N THR A 87 8.48 9.29 -0.24
CA THR A 87 7.03 9.46 -0.50
C THR A 87 6.20 9.13 0.74
N TYR A 88 6.57 8.07 1.46
CA TYR A 88 5.90 7.66 2.69
C TYR A 88 6.02 8.71 3.80
N GLU A 89 7.22 9.23 4.03
CA GLU A 89 7.45 10.26 5.05
C GLU A 89 6.78 11.59 4.71
N LEU A 90 6.75 11.99 3.42
CA LEU A 90 5.99 13.16 2.98
C LEU A 90 4.47 13.00 3.20
N ALA A 91 3.92 11.81 2.93
CA ALA A 91 2.49 11.56 3.09
C ALA A 91 2.05 11.56 4.56
N LYS A 92 2.90 11.06 5.48
CA LYS A 92 2.64 11.06 6.93
C LYS A 92 2.45 12.45 7.53
N HIS A 93 3.21 13.43 7.06
CA HIS A 93 3.22 14.78 7.61
C HIS A 93 2.16 15.70 6.98
N GLY A 94 1.29 15.16 6.12
CA GLY A 94 0.37 15.94 5.30
C GLY A 94 1.11 16.63 4.15
N ALA A 95 0.43 16.80 3.01
CA ALA A 95 0.99 17.35 1.78
C ALA A 95 1.31 18.88 1.85
N ASN A 96 1.75 19.40 3.00
CA ASN A 96 2.08 20.81 3.24
C ASN A 96 3.40 21.27 2.57
N GLY A 97 3.89 20.54 1.55
CA GLY A 97 5.22 20.77 0.97
C GLY A 97 5.30 20.63 -0.55
N MET A 98 4.18 20.66 -1.29
CA MET A 98 4.25 20.76 -2.75
C MET A 98 4.68 22.17 -3.16
N ASN A 99 5.99 22.44 -3.13
CA ASN A 99 6.54 23.53 -3.94
C ASN A 99 6.45 23.07 -5.41
N ARG A 100 5.54 23.66 -6.20
CA ARG A 100 5.27 23.30 -7.62
C ARG A 100 6.43 23.67 -8.56
N VAL A 101 7.67 23.72 -8.08
CA VAL A 101 8.82 24.24 -8.83
C VAL A 101 9.69 23.07 -9.29
N ALA A 102 9.28 22.49 -10.42
CA ALA A 102 10.11 21.99 -11.52
C ALA A 102 9.30 21.00 -12.37
N ALA A 103 8.23 21.49 -13.01
CA ALA A 103 7.83 20.89 -14.27
C ALA A 103 9.01 21.08 -15.24
N ASN A 104 9.82 20.03 -15.40
CA ASN A 104 10.86 19.99 -16.42
C ASN A 104 10.19 20.25 -17.77
N LYS A 105 10.50 21.40 -18.39
CA LYS A 105 10.00 21.83 -19.70
C LYS A 105 10.69 21.11 -20.87
N ASN A 106 11.37 19.99 -20.66
CA ASN A 106 12.00 19.23 -21.74
C ASN A 106 11.36 17.84 -21.89
N GLY A 107 10.40 17.78 -22.80
CA GLY A 107 10.32 16.69 -23.79
C GLY A 107 9.45 15.50 -23.41
N ASP A 108 8.18 15.58 -23.79
CA ASP A 108 7.29 14.45 -23.98
C ASP A 108 7.93 13.39 -24.91
N LYS A 109 8.51 12.34 -24.34
CA LYS A 109 8.85 11.09 -25.03
C LYS A 109 8.67 9.91 -24.10
N TRP A 110 7.44 9.68 -23.67
CA TRP A 110 7.03 8.39 -23.12
C TRP A 110 5.79 7.94 -23.90
N CYS A 111 5.88 6.74 -24.49
CA CYS A 111 4.92 6.08 -25.40
C CYS A 111 5.06 6.41 -26.90
N THR A 112 6.03 5.75 -27.54
CA THR A 112 5.89 5.23 -28.91
C THR A 112 6.72 3.95 -29.02
N LEU A 113 6.04 2.81 -28.86
CA LEU A 113 6.37 1.55 -29.52
C LEU A 113 5.15 1.21 -30.38
#